data_AF-A0A7C7URB8-F1
#
_entry.id   AF-A0A7C7URB8-F1
#
_cell.length_a   1.000
_cell.length_b   1.000
_cell.length_c   1.000
_cell.angle_alpha   90.00
_cell.angle_beta   90.00
_cell.angle_gamma   90.00
#
_symmetry.space_group_name_H-M   'P 1'
#
loop_
_entity.id
_entity.type
_entity.pdbx_description
1 polymer ?
#
loop_
_entity_poly.entity_id
_entity_poly.type
_entity_poly.pdbx_seq_one_letter_code
_entity_poly.pdbx_strand_id
1 'polypeptide(L)'
;MISDSKLEARKRLALEMILESESLTDDLQDDEIETLLDWGMAQAEAYALATQEITDEEEARLAIDQGVTTVRRAMRFINDLVAERMDLSDGEMVEELLQLISLARELPRVQAIASQEEEEEILEEDID
;
A
#
# COMPACT_ATOMS: atom_id res chain seq x y z
N MET A 1 -13.65 -4.91 -17.27
CA MET A 1 -12.74 -5.94 -16.75
C MET A 1 -11.66 -6.31 -17.78
N ILE A 2 -10.39 -6.09 -17.40
CA ILE A 2 -9.19 -6.44 -18.18
C ILE A 2 -8.80 -7.92 -17.98
N SER A 3 -7.87 -8.42 -18.80
CA SER A 3 -7.26 -9.75 -18.60
C SER A 3 -6.32 -9.79 -17.39
N ASP A 4 -6.22 -10.95 -16.73
CA ASP A 4 -5.33 -11.17 -15.58
C ASP A 4 -3.88 -10.75 -15.84
N SER A 5 -3.33 -11.09 -17.02
CA SER A 5 -1.96 -10.69 -17.37
C SER A 5 -1.74 -9.17 -17.41
N LYS A 6 -2.76 -8.40 -17.79
CA LYS A 6 -2.69 -6.92 -17.76
C LYS A 6 -2.79 -6.40 -16.34
N LEU A 7 -3.64 -7.01 -15.51
CA LEU A 7 -3.78 -6.64 -14.11
C LEU A 7 -2.47 -6.89 -13.36
N GLU A 8 -1.83 -8.04 -13.58
CA GLU A 8 -0.52 -8.36 -12.98
C GLU A 8 0.58 -7.41 -13.44
N ALA A 9 0.58 -7.00 -14.71
CA ALA A 9 1.52 -5.98 -15.19
C ALA A 9 1.31 -4.62 -14.48
N ARG A 10 0.06 -4.25 -14.20
CA ARG A 10 -0.28 -3.01 -13.48
C ARG A 10 0.11 -3.07 -12.00
N LYS A 11 -0.09 -4.21 -11.33
CA LYS A 11 0.39 -4.43 -9.95
C LYS A 11 1.91 -4.32 -9.88
N ARG A 12 2.60 -5.03 -10.78
CA ARG A 12 4.07 -4.98 -10.86
C ARG A 12 4.58 -3.55 -11.06
N LEU A 13 3.98 -2.79 -11.98
CA LEU A 13 4.31 -1.38 -12.18
C LEU A 13 4.15 -0.57 -10.88
N ALA A 14 3.02 -0.72 -10.19
CA ALA A 14 2.76 0.00 -8.95
C ALA A 14 3.79 -0.33 -7.85
N LEU A 15 4.19 -1.59 -7.73
CA LEU A 15 5.23 -2.05 -6.81
C LEU A 15 6.62 -1.50 -7.16
N GLU A 16 7.02 -1.58 -8.42
CA GLU A 16 8.30 -1.03 -8.89
C GLU A 16 8.41 0.47 -8.55
N MET A 17 7.32 1.22 -8.72
CA MET A 17 7.27 2.61 -8.32
C MET A 17 7.49 2.81 -6.82
N ILE A 18 6.90 1.99 -5.93
CA ILE A 18 7.21 2.12 -4.49
C ILE A 18 8.70 1.86 -4.23
N LEU A 19 9.23 0.77 -4.76
CA LEU A 19 10.59 0.31 -4.48
C LEU A 19 11.70 1.19 -5.07
N GLU A 20 11.42 1.95 -6.12
CA GLU A 20 12.37 2.92 -6.71
C GLU A 20 12.66 4.13 -5.81
N SER A 21 11.88 4.34 -4.74
CA SER A 21 12.02 5.50 -3.87
C SER A 21 12.80 5.15 -2.61
N GLU A 22 14.12 5.30 -2.67
CA GLU A 22 15.03 5.00 -1.55
C GLU A 22 14.76 5.85 -0.29
N SER A 23 14.13 7.02 -0.43
CA SER A 23 13.84 7.95 0.67
C SER A 23 12.45 7.79 1.33
N LEU A 24 11.94 6.56 1.37
CA LEU A 24 10.66 6.28 2.05
C LEU A 24 10.84 5.69 3.45
N THR A 25 12.07 5.31 3.81
CA THR A 25 12.36 4.46 4.96
C THR A 25 13.74 4.75 5.58
N ASP A 26 14.32 5.90 5.25
CA ASP A 26 15.71 6.29 5.50
C ASP A 26 16.01 6.56 6.98
N ASP A 27 14.98 6.86 7.78
CA ASP A 27 15.11 7.20 9.21
C ASP A 27 14.54 6.11 10.16
N LEU A 28 14.20 4.94 9.61
CA LEU A 28 13.54 3.85 10.34
C LEU A 28 14.50 2.72 10.72
N GLN A 29 14.12 1.94 11.74
CA GLN A 29 14.78 0.69 12.09
C GLN A 29 14.29 -0.46 11.19
N ASP A 30 15.08 -1.53 11.06
CA ASP A 30 14.81 -2.64 10.12
C ASP A 30 13.38 -3.20 10.22
N ASP A 31 12.82 -3.33 11.42
CA ASP A 31 11.45 -3.81 11.66
C ASP A 31 10.37 -2.79 11.28
N GLU A 32 10.64 -1.50 11.53
CA GLU A 32 9.80 -0.38 11.10
C GLU A 32 9.82 -0.24 9.56
N ILE A 33 10.99 -0.45 8.93
CA ILE A 33 11.18 -0.45 7.47
C ILE A 33 10.33 -1.56 6.83
N GLU A 34 10.46 -2.80 7.30
CA GLU A 34 9.72 -3.95 6.78
C GLU A 34 8.21 -3.69 6.86
N THR A 35 7.74 -3.26 8.03
CA THR A 35 6.32 -2.94 8.26
C THR A 35 5.80 -1.86 7.31
N LEU A 36 6.57 -0.77 7.13
CA LEU A 36 6.14 0.34 6.28
C LEU A 36 6.14 -0.05 4.79
N LEU A 37 7.15 -0.81 4.35
CA LEU A 37 7.23 -1.30 2.97
C LEU A 37 6.08 -2.25 2.64
N ASP A 38 5.80 -3.23 3.50
CA ASP A 38 4.69 -4.17 3.31
C ASP A 38 3.35 -3.44 3.19
N TRP A 39 3.13 -2.45 4.06
CA TRP A 39 1.95 -1.60 3.99
C TRP A 39 1.88 -0.79 2.68
N GLY A 40 2.99 -0.16 2.28
CA GLY A 40 3.07 0.62 1.04
C GLY A 40 2.82 -0.21 -0.21
N MET A 41 3.38 -1.41 -0.27
CA MET A 41 3.18 -2.36 -1.36
C MET A 41 1.72 -2.82 -1.45
N ALA A 42 1.09 -3.18 -0.32
CA ALA A 42 -0.31 -3.56 -0.28
C ALA A 42 -1.24 -2.43 -0.80
N GLN A 43 -0.92 -1.17 -0.47
CA GLN A 43 -1.67 -0.02 -0.96
C GLN A 43 -1.47 0.23 -2.47
N ALA A 44 -0.24 0.08 -2.96
CA ALA A 44 0.06 0.22 -4.38
C ALA A 44 -0.68 -0.84 -5.22
N GLU A 45 -0.72 -2.09 -4.75
CA GLU A 45 -1.52 -3.15 -5.37
C GLU A 45 -3.02 -2.85 -5.36
N ALA A 46 -3.55 -2.32 -4.25
CA ALA A 46 -4.95 -1.92 -4.15
C ALA A 46 -5.31 -0.85 -5.19
N TYR A 47 -4.41 0.11 -5.46
CA TYR A 47 -4.60 1.06 -6.56
C TYR A 47 -4.60 0.40 -7.93
N ALA A 48 -3.68 -0.54 -8.19
CA ALA A 48 -3.68 -1.28 -9.45
C ALA A 48 -4.99 -2.06 -9.64
N LEU A 49 -5.50 -2.73 -8.59
CA LEU A 49 -6.80 -3.41 -8.57
C LEU A 49 -7.96 -2.47 -8.83
N ALA A 50 -7.95 -1.26 -8.27
CA ALA A 50 -8.98 -0.25 -8.50
C ALA A 50 -9.10 0.16 -9.98
N THR A 51 -8.05 -0.06 -10.79
CA THR A 51 -8.07 0.23 -12.24
C THR A 51 -8.59 -0.91 -13.11
N GLN A 52 -9.02 -2.05 -12.55
CA GLN A 52 -9.41 -3.24 -13.33
C GLN A 52 -10.56 -3.00 -14.33
N GLU A 53 -11.39 -1.98 -14.07
CA GLU A 53 -12.49 -1.58 -14.96
C GLU A 53 -12.09 -0.51 -15.99
N ILE A 54 -10.88 0.06 -15.89
CA ILE A 54 -10.33 1.03 -16.84
C ILE A 54 -9.70 0.27 -18.01
N THR A 55 -10.36 0.29 -19.16
CA THR A 55 -9.92 -0.39 -20.39
C THR A 55 -8.84 0.36 -21.16
N ASP A 56 -8.79 1.69 -21.02
CA ASP A 56 -7.74 2.52 -21.60
C ASP A 56 -6.46 2.40 -20.75
N GLU A 57 -5.34 2.07 -21.38
CA GLU A 57 -4.10 1.79 -20.65
C GLU A 57 -3.39 3.05 -20.17
N GLU A 58 -3.54 4.16 -20.89
CA GLU A 58 -2.93 5.43 -20.51
C GLU A 58 -3.67 6.05 -19.32
N GLU A 59 -5.00 6.00 -19.35
CA GLU A 59 -5.85 6.40 -18.22
C GLU A 59 -5.58 5.56 -16.97
N ALA A 60 -5.48 4.23 -17.13
CA ALA A 60 -5.17 3.34 -16.01
C ALA A 60 -3.78 3.61 -15.41
N ARG A 61 -2.78 3.81 -16.26
CA ARG A 61 -1.43 4.14 -15.83
C ARG A 61 -1.38 5.48 -15.08
N LEU A 62 -2.11 6.49 -15.57
CA LEU A 62 -2.21 7.78 -14.88
C LEU A 62 -2.86 7.64 -13.51
N ALA A 63 -3.93 6.83 -13.40
CA ALA A 63 -4.59 6.55 -12.13
C ALA A 63 -3.66 5.83 -11.14
N ILE A 64 -2.86 4.86 -11.60
CA ILE A 64 -1.85 4.18 -10.79
C ILE A 64 -0.77 5.17 -10.32
N ASP A 65 -0.24 6.01 -11.21
CA ASP A 65 0.79 6.99 -10.87
C ASP A 65 0.34 7.98 -9.81
N GLN A 66 -0.88 8.50 -9.95
CA GLN A 66 -1.51 9.37 -8.95
C GLN A 66 -1.70 8.64 -7.62
N GLY A 67 -2.20 7.40 -7.66
CA GLY A 67 -2.42 6.60 -6.46
C GLY A 67 -1.11 6.31 -5.71
N VAL A 68 -0.11 5.79 -6.42
CA VAL A 68 1.22 5.50 -5.84
C VAL A 68 1.87 6.76 -5.30
N THR A 69 1.70 7.92 -5.94
CA THR A 69 2.17 9.19 -5.41
C THR A 69 1.55 9.53 -4.05
N THR A 70 0.25 9.27 -3.87
CA THR A 70 -0.42 9.42 -2.57
C THR A 70 0.12 8.44 -1.53
N VAL A 71 0.37 7.17 -1.91
CA VAL A 71 0.99 6.17 -1.02
C VAL A 71 2.36 6.64 -0.57
N ARG A 72 3.24 7.03 -1.49
CA ARG A 72 4.59 7.52 -1.19
C ARG A 72 4.56 8.73 -0.25
N ARG A 73 3.61 9.65 -0.44
CA ARG A 73 3.43 10.81 0.44
C ARG A 73 3.07 10.38 1.87
N ALA A 74 2.15 9.43 2.01
CA ALA A 74 1.77 8.89 3.30
C ALA A 74 2.93 8.11 3.95
N MET A 75 3.68 7.32 3.19
CA MET A 75 4.86 6.61 3.68
C MET A 75 5.91 7.57 4.22
N ARG A 76 6.24 8.63 3.46
CA ARG A 76 7.20 9.65 3.91
C ARG A 76 6.74 10.33 5.20
N PHE A 77 5.45 10.69 5.27
CA PHE A 77 4.90 11.27 6.48
C PHE A 77 5.01 10.32 7.69
N ILE A 78 4.78 9.01 7.49
CA ILE A 78 4.94 8.00 8.54
C ILE A 78 6.41 7.85 8.94
N ASN A 79 7.34 7.82 7.97
CA ASN A 79 8.79 7.80 8.22
C ASN A 79 9.19 8.96 9.15
N ASP A 80 8.80 10.18 8.77
CA ASP A 80 9.14 11.40 9.51
C ASP A 80 8.53 11.38 10.91
N LEU A 81 7.23 11.04 11.02
CA LEU A 81 6.53 10.96 12.30
C LEU A 81 7.15 9.91 13.24
N VAL A 82 7.49 8.74 12.72
CA VAL A 82 8.11 7.69 13.54
C VAL A 82 9.51 8.10 13.95
N ALA A 83 10.31 8.70 13.07
CA ALA A 83 11.64 9.20 13.39
C ALA A 83 11.63 10.26 14.50
N GLU A 84 10.67 11.20 14.45
CA GLU A 84 10.58 12.33 15.39
C GLU A 84 9.76 12.00 16.65
N ARG A 85 9.15 10.81 16.75
CA ARG A 85 8.14 10.46 17.79
C ARG A 85 8.57 10.70 19.23
N MET A 86 9.87 10.64 19.51
CA MET A 86 10.42 10.82 20.86
C MET A 86 10.69 12.29 21.22
N ASP A 87 10.72 13.17 20.21
CA ASP A 87 11.00 14.60 20.35
C ASP A 87 9.72 15.46 20.31
N LEU A 88 8.60 14.89 19.85
CA LEU A 88 7.30 15.56 19.81
C LEU A 88 6.66 15.66 21.21
N SER A 89 6.08 16.82 21.51
CA SER A 89 5.14 16.96 22.64
C SER A 89 3.81 16.27 22.35
N ASP A 90 3.01 16.03 23.40
CA ASP A 90 1.67 15.45 23.25
C ASP A 90 0.78 16.26 22.29
N GLY A 91 0.92 17.59 22.28
CA GLY A 91 0.17 18.47 21.39
C GLY A 91 0.57 18.29 19.92
N GLU A 92 1.88 18.28 19.64
CA GLU A 92 2.42 18.08 18.30
C GLU A 92 2.09 16.67 17.79
N MET A 93 2.20 15.64 18.63
CA MET A 93 1.79 14.27 18.29
C MET A 93 0.32 14.20 17.85
N VAL A 94 -0.59 14.90 18.54
CA VAL A 94 -2.00 14.96 18.13
C VAL A 94 -2.16 15.65 16.78
N GLU A 95 -1.44 16.73 16.52
CA GLU A 95 -1.47 17.44 15.23
C GLU A 95 -0.98 16.54 14.09
N GLU A 96 0.13 15.83 14.29
CA GLU A 96 0.67 14.90 13.29
C GLU A 96 -0.27 13.71 13.03
N LEU A 97 -0.88 13.14 14.07
CA LEU A 97 -1.87 12.07 13.91
C LEU A 97 -3.12 12.54 13.15
N LEU A 98 -3.58 13.79 13.35
CA LEU A 98 -4.70 14.35 12.60
C LEU A 98 -4.34 14.57 11.12
N GLN A 99 -3.11 14.96 10.82
CA GLN A 99 -2.60 15.03 9.46
C GLN A 99 -2.52 13.64 8.81
N LEU A 100 -2.02 12.63 9.53
CA LEU A 100 -1.99 11.24 9.07
C LEU A 100 -3.40 10.71 8.77
N ILE A 101 -4.37 10.96 9.64
CA ILE A 101 -5.78 10.59 9.42
C ILE A 101 -6.33 11.26 8.16
N SER A 102 -5.93 12.50 7.88
CA SER A 102 -6.36 13.22 6.68
C SER A 102 -5.76 12.61 5.41
N LEU A 103 -4.46 12.26 5.42
CA LEU A 103 -3.79 11.55 4.32
C LEU A 103 -4.41 10.16 4.10
N ALA A 104 -4.69 9.41 5.17
CA ALA A 104 -5.26 8.08 5.08
C ALA A 104 -6.65 8.05 4.43
N ARG A 105 -7.40 9.16 4.44
CA ARG A 105 -8.69 9.26 3.74
C ARG A 105 -8.57 9.35 2.23
N GLU A 106 -7.40 9.73 1.71
CA GLU A 106 -7.11 9.81 0.28
C GLU A 106 -6.69 8.45 -0.30
N LEU A 107 -6.32 7.50 0.57
CA LEU A 107 -5.87 6.16 0.21
C LEU A 107 -7.05 5.22 -0.13
N PRO A 108 -6.80 4.22 -1.00
CA PRO A 108 -7.81 3.25 -1.36
C PRO A 108 -8.03 2.33 -0.17
N ARG A 109 -9.21 1.74 -0.09
CA ARG A 109 -9.44 0.68 0.88
C ARG A 109 -8.73 -0.56 0.39
N VAL A 110 -7.67 -0.97 1.09
CA VAL A 110 -7.17 -2.35 1.00
C VAL A 110 -8.29 -3.22 1.52
N GLN A 111 -9.03 -3.86 0.61
CA GLN A 111 -9.79 -5.04 1.01
C GLN A 111 -8.71 -6.05 1.36
N ALA A 112 -8.59 -6.41 2.64
CA ALA A 112 -7.75 -7.51 3.05
C ALA A 112 -8.08 -8.66 2.09
N ILE A 113 -7.10 -9.08 1.29
CA ILE A 113 -7.20 -10.30 0.50
C ILE A 113 -7.28 -11.38 1.58
N ALA A 114 -8.49 -11.66 2.05
CA ALA A 114 -8.75 -12.80 2.90
C ALA A 114 -8.32 -13.99 2.05
N SER A 115 -7.21 -14.58 2.45
CA SER A 115 -6.60 -15.77 1.89
C SER A 115 -7.69 -16.79 1.57
N GLN A 116 -8.11 -16.86 0.31
CA GLN A 116 -9.01 -17.92 -0.17
C GLN A 116 -8.25 -19.23 -0.45
N GLU A 117 -7.03 -19.37 0.09
CA GLU A 117 -6.18 -20.55 -0.14
C GLU A 117 -6.17 -21.53 1.05
N GLU A 118 -6.83 -21.24 2.18
CA GLU A 118 -6.82 -22.14 3.36
C GLU A 118 -8.05 -23.07 3.52
N GLU A 119 -9.08 -23.02 2.64
CA GLU A 119 -10.29 -23.85 2.79
C GLU A 119 -10.38 -25.12 1.91
N GLU A 120 -9.46 -25.34 0.96
CA GLU A 120 -9.50 -26.57 0.13
C GLU A 120 -8.78 -27.79 0.76
N GLU A 121 -8.04 -27.63 1.86
CA GLU A 121 -7.31 -28.74 2.52
C GLU A 121 -8.11 -29.43 3.65
N ILE A 122 -9.44 -29.31 3.69
CA ILE A 122 -10.30 -30.01 4.69
C ILE A 122 -11.19 -31.09 4.05
N LEU A 123 -11.06 -31.38 2.75
CA LEU A 123 -11.97 -32.31 2.05
C LEU A 123 -11.42 -33.72 1.77
N GLU A 124 -10.20 -34.07 2.18
CA GLU A 124 -9.63 -35.41 1.90
C GLU A 124 -9.44 -36.35 3.10
N GLU A 125 -9.72 -35.95 4.35
CA GLU A 125 -9.52 -36.84 5.53
C GLU A 125 -10.74 -37.64 6.02
N ASP A 126 -11.91 -37.54 5.36
CA ASP A 126 -13.11 -38.33 5.74
C ASP A 126 -13.50 -39.39 4.68
N ILE A 127 -12.50 -40.03 4.05
CA ILE A 127 -12.70 -41.30 3.34
C ILE A 127 -11.69 -42.33 3.87
N ASP A 128 -12.07 -43.00 4.96
CA ASP A 128 -12.04 -44.47 5.11
C ASP A 128 -12.76 -44.95 6.39
#